data_AF-X0TI49-F1
#
_entry.id   AF-X0TI49-F1
#
_cell.length_a   1.000
_cell.length_b   1.000
_cell.length_c   1.000
_cell.angle_alpha   90.00
_cell.angle_beta   90.00
_cell.angle_gamma   90.00
#
_symmetry.space_group_name_H-M   'P 1'
#
loop_
_entity.id
_entity.type
_entity.pdbx_description
1 polymer ?
#
loop_
_entity_poly.entity_id
_entity_poly.type
_entity_poly.pdbx_seq_one_letter_code
_entity_poly.pdbx_strand_id
1 'polypeptide(L)'
;MKNSFQLKTFFLIIFFTLFCLVGANLFADGFIIPKPRPGEKIPPLTVKYHRVNVDIINQVAKTSIDQVFINNHNRDIEGIFIFPLPEKAAISEFSMYIGERKIEGEILDKDQARRIYEDIVRRLKDPALLEYIGRNMFRARVYPIPARGEKRIKLSYTEILKAEQNLVRYIYPLNTERFSFHPIKEVSITAKINSKVPISNIYSSSHKVSIRKEEKGKARVSFEAANIKPDKDFILYYSLSQDDIGLSFMSWEGPEDGYFMLLASPSYVSRKEKIINKNLIFVLDSSGSMSGRKIRQAKEAVRFVINHLDEKDKFSIVDFDDGVDVFASEIVPANSENIKKALFFVDEIEDSGGTNINDALIQALKMIEVGERPSYILFLTDGLPTVGITGTAEILKNIIG
;
A
#
# COMPACT_ATOMS: atom_id res chain seq x y z
N MET A 1 -9.62 37.32 -63.78
CA MET A 1 -9.32 38.60 -63.09
C MET A 1 -9.11 38.30 -61.62
N LYS A 2 -7.89 38.56 -61.10
CA LYS A 2 -7.46 38.93 -59.72
C LYS A 2 -8.18 38.27 -58.52
N ASN A 3 -7.56 37.73 -57.46
CA ASN A 3 -6.19 37.76 -56.95
C ASN A 3 -6.09 36.73 -55.78
N SER A 4 -5.07 35.86 -55.83
CA SER A 4 -4.07 35.52 -54.79
C SER A 4 -4.43 35.64 -53.28
N PHE A 5 -4.41 34.57 -52.48
CA PHE A 5 -3.26 33.92 -51.77
C PHE A 5 -2.92 34.51 -50.38
N GLN A 6 -2.64 33.59 -49.43
CA GLN A 6 -1.92 33.69 -48.14
C GLN A 6 -2.72 33.77 -46.80
N LEU A 7 -2.91 32.60 -46.18
CA LEU A 7 -2.37 32.15 -44.88
C LEU A 7 -2.46 33.07 -43.63
N LYS A 8 -3.11 32.61 -42.53
CA LYS A 8 -2.52 32.43 -41.17
C LYS A 8 -3.55 32.11 -40.05
N THR A 9 -3.32 30.95 -39.40
CA THR A 9 -3.29 30.67 -37.93
C THR A 9 -4.52 30.85 -37.02
N PHE A 10 -4.85 29.76 -36.29
CA PHE A 10 -5.33 29.63 -34.89
C PHE A 10 -6.41 30.58 -34.33
N PHE A 11 -7.58 30.04 -33.93
CA PHE A 11 -7.89 29.64 -32.55
C PHE A 11 -9.30 29.02 -32.51
N LEU A 12 -9.39 27.74 -32.13
CA LEU A 12 -10.64 26.99 -31.98
C LEU A 12 -11.09 27.12 -30.51
N ILE A 13 -12.13 27.91 -30.23
CA ILE A 13 -12.82 27.88 -28.93
C ILE A 13 -14.09 27.04 -29.12
N ILE A 14 -13.96 25.72 -28.95
CA ILE A 14 -15.11 24.84 -28.72
C ILE A 14 -15.27 24.74 -27.21
N PHE A 15 -16.36 25.32 -26.72
CA PHE A 15 -16.82 25.20 -25.34
C PHE A 15 -17.36 23.79 -25.14
N PHE A 16 -16.48 22.83 -24.86
CA PHE A 16 -16.89 21.48 -24.46
C PHE A 16 -17.07 21.48 -22.94
N THR A 17 -18.29 21.74 -22.49
CA THR A 17 -18.70 21.54 -21.10
C THR A 17 -18.61 20.04 -20.81
N LEU A 18 -17.44 19.62 -20.31
CA LEU A 18 -17.16 18.29 -19.82
C LEU A 18 -18.09 18.06 -18.61
N PHE A 19 -19.18 17.34 -18.83
CA PHE A 19 -20.01 16.80 -17.76
C PHE A 19 -19.18 15.70 -17.09
N CYS A 20 -18.33 16.10 -16.13
CA CYS A 20 -17.71 15.16 -15.21
C CYS A 20 -18.82 14.45 -14.45
N LEU A 21 -19.19 13.26 -14.93
CA LEU A 21 -19.79 12.21 -14.11
C LEU A 21 -18.75 11.80 -13.08
N VAL A 22 -18.61 12.62 -12.05
CA VAL A 22 -17.99 12.22 -10.79
C VAL A 22 -18.92 11.15 -10.23
N GLY A 23 -18.52 9.89 -10.36
CA GLY A 23 -19.16 8.80 -9.64
C GLY A 23 -19.17 9.17 -8.16
N ALA A 24 -20.36 9.50 -7.65
CA ALA A 24 -20.55 9.77 -6.23
C ALA A 24 -20.23 8.47 -5.48
N ASN A 25 -19.07 8.46 -4.82
CA ASN A 25 -18.72 7.39 -3.91
C ASN A 25 -19.79 7.37 -2.80
N LEU A 26 -20.43 6.22 -2.65
CA LEU A 26 -21.53 5.96 -1.72
C LEU A 26 -21.02 6.02 -0.26
N PHE A 27 -21.62 6.86 0.60
CA PHE A 27 -21.12 7.13 1.96
C PHE A 27 -21.83 6.29 3.05
N ALA A 28 -21.19 6.08 4.22
CA ALA A 28 -21.75 5.33 5.37
C ALA A 28 -21.61 6.07 6.75
N ASP A 29 -22.69 6.22 7.56
CA ASP A 29 -22.78 7.12 8.74
C ASP A 29 -23.46 6.56 10.03
N GLY A 30 -22.93 6.93 11.21
CA GLY A 30 -23.32 6.51 12.56
C GLY A 30 -22.93 7.54 13.64
N PHE A 31 -23.88 7.99 14.46
CA PHE A 31 -23.76 9.16 15.35
C PHE A 31 -24.95 9.23 16.33
N ILE A 32 -24.88 10.10 17.36
CA ILE A 32 -26.02 10.38 18.26
C ILE A 32 -26.74 11.64 17.81
N ILE A 33 -28.05 11.53 17.59
CA ILE A 33 -28.93 12.68 17.39
C ILE A 33 -29.58 13.07 18.72
N PRO A 34 -29.25 14.23 19.31
CA PRO A 34 -29.90 14.70 20.52
C PRO A 34 -31.36 15.08 20.23
N LYS A 35 -32.29 14.79 21.15
CA LYS A 35 -33.68 15.24 21.06
C LYS A 35 -33.78 16.73 21.46
N PRO A 36 -34.11 17.65 20.53
CA PRO A 36 -34.23 19.07 20.85
C PRO A 36 -35.53 19.36 21.60
N ARG A 37 -35.51 20.38 22.47
CA ARG A 37 -36.75 21.00 22.95
C ARG A 37 -37.35 21.87 21.83
N PRO A 38 -38.67 22.16 21.85
CA PRO A 38 -39.27 23.09 20.90
C PRO A 38 -38.49 24.42 20.84
N GLY A 39 -38.02 24.80 19.65
CA GLY A 39 -37.25 26.03 19.41
C GLY A 39 -35.74 25.96 19.68
N GLU A 40 -35.21 24.84 20.19
CA GLU A 40 -33.79 24.69 20.50
C GLU A 40 -33.03 24.01 19.35
N LYS A 41 -31.88 24.57 18.94
CA LYS A 41 -30.91 23.88 18.06
C LYS A 41 -29.81 23.30 18.93
N ILE A 42 -29.69 21.98 18.97
CA ILE A 42 -28.61 21.29 19.66
C ILE A 42 -27.62 20.80 18.59
N PRO A 43 -26.37 21.29 18.57
CA PRO A 43 -25.35 20.73 17.69
C PRO A 43 -25.09 19.25 18.04
N PRO A 44 -24.53 18.47 17.11
CA PRO A 44 -24.10 17.10 17.41
C PRO A 44 -23.16 17.04 18.62
N LEU A 45 -23.10 15.89 19.27
CA LEU A 45 -22.15 15.66 20.37
C LEU A 45 -20.70 15.59 19.83
N THR A 46 -19.72 15.89 20.67
CA THR A 46 -18.31 15.64 20.32
C THR A 46 -17.99 14.18 20.59
N VAL A 47 -17.29 13.51 19.69
CA VAL A 47 -16.73 12.18 19.92
C VAL A 47 -15.32 12.32 20.47
N LYS A 48 -15.09 11.83 21.69
CA LYS A 48 -13.81 11.89 22.39
C LYS A 48 -12.81 10.93 21.77
N TYR A 49 -13.20 9.67 21.66
CA TYR A 49 -12.42 8.63 20.99
C TYR A 49 -13.35 7.65 20.28
N HIS A 50 -12.78 6.98 19.28
CA HIS A 50 -13.44 5.96 18.48
C HIS A 50 -12.49 4.78 18.28
N ARG A 51 -12.73 3.68 18.99
CA ARG A 51 -11.85 2.51 18.99
C ARG A 51 -12.58 1.30 18.42
N VAL A 52 -11.96 0.65 17.45
CA VAL A 52 -12.56 -0.47 16.72
C VAL A 52 -11.58 -1.65 16.75
N ASN A 53 -12.07 -2.80 17.20
CA ASN A 53 -11.37 -4.06 17.12
C ASN A 53 -12.14 -5.00 16.20
N VAL A 54 -11.45 -5.58 15.23
CA VAL A 54 -12.02 -6.49 14.24
C VAL A 54 -11.29 -7.82 14.34
N ASP A 55 -11.99 -8.88 14.71
CA ASP A 55 -11.46 -10.23 14.70
C ASP A 55 -12.06 -10.97 13.50
N ILE A 56 -11.24 -11.23 12.48
CA ILE A 56 -11.63 -11.91 11.25
C ILE A 56 -11.12 -13.35 11.30
N ILE A 57 -12.03 -14.30 11.45
CA ILE A 57 -11.71 -15.74 11.51
C ILE A 57 -12.38 -16.42 10.32
N ASN A 58 -11.58 -16.89 9.36
CA ASN A 58 -12.08 -17.55 8.14
C ASN A 58 -13.23 -16.80 7.48
N GLN A 59 -13.01 -15.50 7.20
CA GLN A 59 -13.98 -14.57 6.57
C GLN A 59 -15.19 -14.19 7.44
N VAL A 60 -15.31 -14.68 8.67
CA VAL A 60 -16.27 -14.17 9.64
C VAL A 60 -15.63 -13.02 10.40
N ALA A 61 -16.12 -11.81 10.20
CA ALA A 61 -15.60 -10.61 10.86
C ALA A 61 -16.49 -10.24 12.05
N LYS A 62 -15.93 -10.29 13.26
CA LYS A 62 -16.55 -9.72 14.46
C LYS A 62 -15.96 -8.34 14.73
N THR A 63 -16.78 -7.32 14.59
CA THR A 63 -16.39 -5.92 14.81
C THR A 63 -16.91 -5.46 16.16
N SER A 64 -16.02 -4.93 17.00
CA SER A 64 -16.33 -4.40 18.32
C SER A 64 -15.90 -2.95 18.41
N ILE A 65 -16.86 -2.08 18.68
CA ILE A 65 -16.72 -0.63 18.71
C ILE A 65 -16.81 -0.17 20.17
N ASP A 66 -15.92 0.74 20.54
CA ASP A 66 -15.90 1.41 21.84
C ASP A 66 -15.71 2.91 21.59
N GLN A 67 -16.76 3.67 21.87
CA GLN A 67 -16.86 5.08 21.51
C GLN A 67 -17.34 5.89 22.72
N VAL A 68 -16.78 7.09 22.90
CA VAL A 68 -17.22 8.02 23.95
C VAL A 68 -17.69 9.32 23.35
N PHE A 69 -18.92 9.71 23.71
CA PHE A 69 -19.52 10.98 23.38
C PHE A 69 -19.39 11.95 24.55
N ILE A 70 -19.11 13.22 24.27
CA ILE A 70 -19.06 14.32 25.23
C ILE A 70 -20.29 15.19 25.00
N ASN A 71 -21.05 15.41 26.07
CA ASN A 71 -22.10 16.40 26.11
C ASN A 71 -21.52 17.76 26.48
N ASN A 72 -21.40 18.66 25.51
CA ASN A 72 -20.90 20.01 25.73
C ASN A 72 -21.95 20.94 26.40
N HIS A 73 -23.18 20.47 26.60
CA HIS A 73 -24.27 21.26 27.18
C HIS A 73 -24.30 21.16 28.71
N ASN A 74 -24.94 22.14 29.34
CA ASN A 74 -25.14 22.24 30.79
C ASN A 74 -26.38 21.50 31.31
N ARG A 75 -26.92 20.56 30.52
CA ARG A 75 -28.09 19.75 30.89
C ARG A 75 -27.95 18.33 30.38
N ASP A 76 -28.67 17.42 31.01
CA ASP A 76 -28.79 16.05 30.52
C ASP A 76 -29.53 16.03 29.18
N ILE A 77 -29.03 15.19 28.28
CA ILE A 77 -29.56 15.02 26.94
C ILE A 77 -30.04 13.58 26.76
N GLU A 78 -31.19 13.43 26.11
CA GLU A 78 -31.61 12.18 25.49
C GLU A 78 -31.25 12.24 24.01
N GLY A 79 -30.77 11.14 23.45
CA GLY A 79 -30.51 11.03 22.02
C GLY A 79 -30.82 9.66 21.46
N ILE A 80 -30.73 9.55 20.15
CA ILE A 80 -30.84 8.29 19.42
C ILE A 80 -29.49 8.02 18.80
N PHE A 81 -28.87 6.92 19.20
CA PHE A 81 -27.67 6.40 18.55
C PHE A 81 -28.09 5.65 17.29
N ILE A 82 -27.45 5.98 16.17
CA ILE A 82 -27.65 5.36 14.87
C ILE A 82 -26.29 4.84 14.42
N PHE A 83 -26.23 3.62 13.91
CA PHE A 83 -25.02 3.05 13.34
C PHE A 83 -25.36 2.26 12.07
N PRO A 84 -24.65 2.47 10.95
CA PRO A 84 -24.94 1.77 9.71
C PRO A 84 -24.35 0.37 9.80
N LEU A 85 -25.13 -0.62 9.39
CA LEU A 85 -24.68 -2.01 9.40
C LEU A 85 -24.51 -2.52 7.98
N PRO A 86 -23.49 -3.37 7.73
CA PRO A 86 -23.47 -4.20 6.53
C PRO A 86 -24.79 -4.96 6.36
N GLU A 87 -25.22 -5.20 5.12
CA GLU A 87 -26.54 -5.79 4.82
C GLU A 87 -26.79 -7.11 5.55
N LYS A 88 -25.75 -7.92 5.73
CA LYS A 88 -25.81 -9.25 6.36
C LYS A 88 -25.21 -9.28 7.77
N ALA A 89 -25.03 -8.13 8.41
CA ALA A 89 -24.51 -8.07 9.76
C ALA A 89 -25.57 -8.44 10.80
N ALA A 90 -25.17 -9.24 11.79
CA ALA A 90 -25.95 -9.56 12.98
C ALA A 90 -25.32 -8.86 14.19
N ILE A 91 -26.13 -8.12 14.95
CA ILE A 91 -25.68 -7.49 16.20
C ILE A 91 -25.54 -8.56 17.27
N SER A 92 -24.42 -8.55 17.98
CA SER A 92 -24.16 -9.45 19.10
C SER A 92 -24.22 -8.76 20.46
N GLU A 93 -23.88 -7.46 20.53
CA GLU A 93 -23.86 -6.72 21.79
C GLU A 93 -24.14 -5.23 21.54
N PHE A 94 -24.98 -4.61 22.38
CA PHE A 94 -25.05 -3.17 22.52
C PHE A 94 -25.13 -2.80 23.99
N SER A 95 -24.31 -1.85 24.43
CA SER A 95 -24.30 -1.43 25.83
C SER A 95 -23.84 0.00 25.96
N MET A 96 -24.42 0.69 26.94
CA MET A 96 -24.04 2.05 27.30
C MET A 96 -23.56 2.10 28.74
N TYR A 97 -22.72 3.07 29.08
CA TYR A 97 -22.19 3.21 30.44
C TYR A 97 -22.50 4.58 31.03
N ILE A 98 -22.71 4.59 32.34
CA ILE A 98 -22.73 5.80 33.18
C ILE A 98 -21.70 5.57 34.28
N GLY A 99 -20.57 6.27 34.22
CA GLY A 99 -19.39 5.90 35.00
C GLY A 99 -18.97 4.47 34.65
N GLU A 100 -18.90 3.60 35.67
CA GLU A 100 -18.53 2.19 35.51
C GLU A 100 -19.72 1.23 35.31
N ARG A 101 -20.96 1.71 35.51
CA ARG A 101 -22.15 0.85 35.43
C ARG A 101 -22.55 0.62 33.97
N LYS A 102 -22.59 -0.64 33.55
CA LYS A 102 -23.13 -1.11 32.26
C LYS A 102 -24.67 -1.04 32.29
N ILE A 103 -25.26 -0.53 31.21
CA ILE A 103 -26.70 -0.40 31.00
C ILE A 103 -27.01 -0.97 29.62
N GLU A 104 -27.97 -1.88 29.54
CA GLU A 104 -28.48 -2.37 28.27
C GLU A 104 -29.45 -1.34 27.68
N GLY A 105 -29.33 -1.08 26.38
CA GLY A 105 -30.17 -0.11 25.70
C GLY A 105 -31.42 -0.72 25.10
N GLU A 106 -32.48 0.07 25.06
CA GLU A 106 -33.69 -0.24 24.30
C GLU A 106 -33.37 -0.17 22.80
N ILE A 107 -33.30 -1.34 22.16
CA ILE A 107 -33.17 -1.46 20.71
C ILE A 107 -34.50 -1.05 20.08
N LEU A 108 -34.45 -0.15 19.10
CA LEU A 108 -35.64 0.32 18.41
C LEU A 108 -35.97 -0.61 17.24
N ASP A 109 -37.26 -0.93 17.07
CA ASP A 109 -37.74 -1.72 15.94
C ASP A 109 -37.49 -1.01 14.59
N LYS A 110 -37.23 -1.79 13.53
CA LYS A 110 -36.87 -1.31 12.19
C LYS A 110 -37.84 -0.25 11.63
N ASP A 111 -39.15 -0.38 11.87
CA ASP A 111 -40.17 0.52 11.31
C ASP A 111 -40.33 1.82 12.11
N GLN A 112 -40.21 1.75 13.44
CA GLN A 112 -40.17 2.94 14.30
C GLN A 112 -38.88 3.74 14.05
N ALA A 113 -37.78 3.02 13.92
CA ALA A 113 -36.45 3.53 13.67
C ALA A 113 -36.34 4.27 12.31
N ARG A 114 -37.03 3.77 11.27
CA ARG A 114 -37.11 4.41 9.95
C ARG A 114 -37.80 5.78 10.00
N ARG A 115 -38.96 5.87 10.66
CA ARG A 115 -39.74 7.12 10.75
C ARG A 115 -38.98 8.22 11.49
N ILE A 116 -38.38 7.88 12.64
CA ILE A 116 -37.59 8.83 13.42
C ILE A 116 -36.40 9.34 12.60
N TYR A 117 -35.76 8.46 11.82
CA TYR A 117 -34.66 8.83 10.95
C TYR A 117 -35.08 9.78 9.81
N GLU A 118 -36.13 9.42 9.06
CA GLU A 118 -36.66 10.26 7.98
C GLU A 118 -37.04 11.66 8.48
N ASP A 119 -37.61 11.76 9.69
CA ASP A 119 -37.89 13.04 10.36
C ASP A 119 -36.62 13.84 10.68
N ILE A 120 -35.55 13.17 11.12
CA ILE A 120 -34.26 13.82 11.41
C ILE A 120 -33.63 14.34 10.12
N VAL A 121 -33.62 13.57 9.04
CA VAL A 121 -33.09 13.98 7.74
C VAL A 121 -33.84 15.20 7.21
N ARG A 122 -35.18 15.17 7.27
CA ARG A 122 -36.03 16.31 6.89
C ARG A 122 -35.72 17.57 7.69
N ARG A 123 -35.44 17.44 9.00
CA ARG A 123 -35.13 18.57 9.89
C ARG A 123 -33.72 19.13 9.69
N LEU A 124 -32.72 18.25 9.56
CA LEU A 124 -31.33 18.65 9.43
C LEU A 124 -30.99 19.14 8.01
N LYS A 125 -31.84 18.85 7.01
CA LYS A 125 -31.62 19.16 5.59
C LYS A 125 -30.22 18.75 5.11
N ASP A 126 -29.72 17.65 5.68
CA ASP A 126 -28.41 17.13 5.34
C ASP A 126 -28.59 16.08 4.24
N PRO A 127 -28.20 16.40 2.98
CA PRO A 127 -28.35 15.47 1.87
C PRO A 127 -27.56 14.18 2.08
N ALA A 128 -26.50 14.21 2.89
CA ALA A 128 -25.71 13.04 3.17
C ALA A 128 -26.49 12.00 4.01
N LEU A 129 -27.47 12.43 4.82
CA LEU A 129 -28.36 11.52 5.55
C LEU A 129 -29.45 10.88 4.66
N LEU A 130 -29.73 11.40 3.46
CA LEU A 130 -30.69 10.77 2.55
C LEU A 130 -30.16 9.46 1.93
N GLU A 131 -28.84 9.30 1.86
CA GLU A 131 -28.17 8.14 1.25
C GLU A 131 -28.39 6.81 1.99
N TYR A 132 -28.93 6.87 3.22
CA TYR A 132 -29.20 5.71 4.08
C TYR A 132 -30.61 5.15 3.93
N ILE A 133 -31.46 5.79 3.13
CA ILE A 133 -32.80 5.28 2.86
C ILE A 133 -32.66 3.91 2.19
N GLY A 134 -33.08 2.85 2.91
CA GLY A 134 -33.05 1.46 2.43
C GLY A 134 -31.91 0.59 2.96
N ARG A 135 -30.92 1.14 3.67
CA ARG A 135 -29.81 0.35 4.25
C ARG A 135 -30.16 -0.26 5.61
N ASN A 136 -29.44 -1.32 5.99
CA ASN A 136 -29.53 -1.91 7.33
C ASN A 136 -28.88 -0.96 8.35
N MET A 137 -29.59 -0.60 9.42
CA MET A 137 -29.11 0.34 10.43
C MET A 137 -29.51 -0.11 11.82
N PHE A 138 -28.54 -0.09 12.75
CA PHE A 138 -28.79 -0.25 14.17
C PHE A 138 -29.23 1.07 14.79
N ARG A 139 -30.25 1.04 15.65
CA ARG A 139 -30.71 2.22 16.39
C ARG A 139 -31.04 1.87 17.83
N ALA A 140 -30.60 2.73 18.74
CA ALA A 140 -30.87 2.59 20.16
C ALA A 140 -31.11 3.94 20.83
N ARG A 141 -32.02 3.96 21.81
CA ARG A 141 -32.22 5.13 22.66
C ARG A 141 -31.05 5.24 23.64
N VAL A 142 -30.51 6.45 23.78
CA VAL A 142 -29.40 6.76 24.69
C VAL A 142 -29.84 7.85 25.66
N TYR A 143 -30.02 7.47 26.92
CA TYR A 143 -30.41 8.37 28.00
C TYR A 143 -29.90 7.87 29.36
N PRO A 144 -29.59 8.76 30.31
CA PRO A 144 -29.22 10.18 30.11
C PRO A 144 -27.79 10.29 29.59
N ILE A 145 -27.51 11.29 28.75
CA ILE A 145 -26.15 11.75 28.42
C ILE A 145 -25.87 12.93 29.36
N PRO A 146 -25.06 12.77 30.42
CA PRO A 146 -24.97 13.73 31.53
C PRO A 146 -24.50 15.11 31.08
N ALA A 147 -25.01 16.18 31.70
CA ALA A 147 -24.53 17.55 31.51
C ALA A 147 -23.02 17.66 31.69
N ARG A 148 -22.31 18.27 30.74
CA ARG A 148 -20.83 18.38 30.75
C ARG A 148 -20.09 17.04 30.95
N GLY A 149 -20.78 15.93 30.72
CA GLY A 149 -20.29 14.58 31.01
C GLY A 149 -20.08 13.74 29.76
N GLU A 150 -19.72 12.48 30.01
CA GLU A 150 -19.40 11.51 28.98
C GLU A 150 -20.43 10.38 28.93
N LYS A 151 -20.68 9.86 27.73
CA LYS A 151 -21.46 8.65 27.50
C LYS A 151 -20.63 7.69 26.65
N ARG A 152 -20.21 6.58 27.25
CA ARG A 152 -19.53 5.48 26.54
C ARG A 152 -20.56 4.53 25.96
N ILE A 153 -20.36 4.14 24.71
CA ILE A 153 -21.15 3.18 23.97
C ILE A 153 -20.23 2.06 23.48
N LYS A 154 -20.70 0.83 23.63
CA LYS A 154 -20.12 -0.35 23.00
C LYS A 154 -21.14 -1.00 22.09
N LEU A 155 -20.71 -1.36 20.89
CA LEU A 155 -21.49 -2.08 19.90
C LEU A 155 -20.61 -3.17 19.31
N SER A 156 -21.12 -4.39 19.25
CA SER A 156 -20.49 -5.47 18.49
C SER A 156 -21.46 -6.08 17.51
N TYR A 157 -20.98 -6.33 16.29
CA TYR A 157 -21.70 -7.05 15.25
C TYR A 157 -20.78 -8.03 14.55
N THR A 158 -21.38 -9.00 13.86
CA THR A 158 -20.68 -10.00 13.07
C THR A 158 -21.21 -10.00 11.65
N GLU A 159 -20.32 -10.10 10.66
CA GLU A 159 -20.67 -10.25 9.26
C GLU A 159 -19.83 -11.35 8.59
N ILE A 160 -20.32 -11.84 7.46
CA ILE A 160 -19.59 -12.77 6.59
C ILE A 160 -19.02 -11.97 5.42
N LEU A 161 -17.70 -11.94 5.32
CA LEU A 161 -16.97 -11.30 4.22
C LEU A 161 -16.97 -12.24 3.02
N LYS A 162 -17.29 -11.71 1.84
CA LYS A 162 -17.18 -12.46 0.59
C LYS A 162 -15.75 -12.38 0.06
N ALA A 163 -15.26 -13.51 -0.44
CA ALA A 163 -14.06 -13.54 -1.26
C ALA A 163 -14.46 -13.53 -2.75
N GLU A 164 -13.95 -12.57 -3.50
CA GLU A 164 -14.08 -12.52 -4.96
C GLU A 164 -12.68 -12.75 -5.55
N GLN A 165 -12.53 -13.83 -6.33
CA GLN A 165 -11.23 -14.20 -6.94
C GLN A 165 -10.07 -14.17 -5.92
N ASN A 166 -10.30 -14.77 -4.75
CA ASN A 166 -9.38 -14.83 -3.60
C ASN A 166 -9.13 -13.52 -2.85
N LEU A 167 -9.68 -12.39 -3.29
CA LEU A 167 -9.61 -11.12 -2.59
C LEU A 167 -10.80 -10.96 -1.64
N VAL A 168 -10.51 -10.68 -0.38
CA VAL A 168 -11.51 -10.35 0.63
C VAL A 168 -11.48 -8.86 0.90
N ARG A 169 -12.66 -8.25 0.94
CA ARG A 169 -12.85 -6.83 1.27
C ARG A 169 -13.63 -6.70 2.57
N TYR A 170 -13.05 -5.96 3.52
CA TYR A 170 -13.71 -5.52 4.73
C TYR A 170 -13.90 -4.00 4.68
N ILE A 171 -15.09 -3.52 5.06
CA ILE A 171 -15.41 -2.10 5.10
C ILE A 171 -15.92 -1.77 6.49
N TYR A 172 -15.24 -0.88 7.18
CA TYR A 172 -15.73 -0.27 8.39
C TYR A 172 -16.22 1.16 8.09
N PRO A 173 -17.47 1.49 8.40
CA PRO A 173 -18.02 2.82 8.17
C PRO A 173 -17.40 3.79 9.19
N LEU A 174 -16.27 4.42 8.85
CA LEU A 174 -15.59 5.39 9.73
C LEU A 174 -16.00 6.83 9.40
N ASN A 175 -16.47 7.08 8.16
CA ASN A 175 -16.93 8.38 7.73
C ASN A 175 -18.06 8.94 8.61
N THR A 176 -18.77 8.04 9.29
CA THR A 176 -19.75 8.27 10.34
C THR A 176 -19.41 9.39 11.31
N GLU A 177 -18.13 9.54 11.63
CA GLU A 177 -17.67 10.45 12.66
C GLU A 177 -17.44 11.89 12.18
N ARG A 178 -17.65 12.20 10.90
CA ARG A 178 -17.63 13.58 10.38
C ARG A 178 -18.65 14.49 11.07
N PHE A 179 -19.66 13.93 11.71
CA PHE A 179 -20.67 14.67 12.44
C PHE A 179 -20.25 15.04 13.86
N SER A 180 -19.09 14.57 14.34
CA SER A 180 -18.53 15.07 15.60
C SER A 180 -18.36 16.59 15.52
N PHE A 181 -18.83 17.30 16.56
CA PHE A 181 -18.76 18.76 16.60
C PHE A 181 -17.32 19.29 16.59
N HIS A 182 -16.39 18.54 17.18
CA HIS A 182 -14.95 18.80 17.13
C HIS A 182 -14.19 17.60 16.54
N PRO A 183 -12.94 17.78 16.05
CA PRO A 183 -12.08 16.65 15.70
C PRO A 183 -11.98 15.62 16.83
N ILE A 184 -11.99 14.35 16.45
CA ILE A 184 -11.89 13.23 17.38
C ILE A 184 -10.45 13.16 17.88
N LYS A 185 -10.28 13.12 19.20
CA LYS A 185 -8.94 13.14 19.81
C LYS A 185 -8.14 11.88 19.46
N GLU A 186 -8.82 10.73 19.39
CA GLU A 186 -8.19 9.44 19.15
C GLU A 186 -9.10 8.54 18.33
N VAL A 187 -8.61 8.07 17.19
CA VAL A 187 -9.24 7.03 16.37
C VAL A 187 -8.27 5.86 16.27
N SER A 188 -8.72 4.66 16.58
CA SER A 188 -7.94 3.46 16.33
C SER A 188 -8.80 2.34 15.75
N ILE A 189 -8.25 1.65 14.75
CA ILE A 189 -8.84 0.45 14.15
C ILE A 189 -7.76 -0.62 14.14
N THR A 190 -8.01 -1.72 14.82
CA THR A 190 -7.14 -2.91 14.77
C THR A 190 -7.92 -4.08 14.20
N ALA A 191 -7.44 -4.63 13.09
CA ALA A 191 -7.95 -5.87 12.50
C ALA A 191 -6.95 -7.00 12.70
N LYS A 192 -7.41 -8.10 13.31
CA LYS A 192 -6.70 -9.36 13.42
C LYS A 192 -7.32 -10.35 12.45
N ILE A 193 -6.52 -10.85 11.51
CA ILE A 193 -6.95 -11.81 10.50
C ILE A 193 -6.36 -13.16 10.87
N ASN A 194 -7.21 -14.18 10.96
CA ASN A 194 -6.84 -15.57 11.15
C ASN A 194 -7.56 -16.42 10.10
N SER A 195 -6.79 -16.95 9.16
CA SER A 195 -7.29 -17.72 8.02
C SER A 195 -6.60 -19.08 7.95
N LYS A 196 -7.37 -20.11 7.61
CA LYS A 196 -6.84 -21.43 7.25
C LYS A 196 -6.03 -21.42 5.96
N VAL A 197 -6.32 -20.49 5.05
CA VAL A 197 -5.56 -20.28 3.80
C VAL A 197 -4.54 -19.16 4.03
N PRO A 198 -3.28 -19.29 3.56
CA PRO A 198 -2.28 -18.25 3.75
C PRO A 198 -2.70 -16.89 3.18
N ILE A 199 -2.34 -15.83 3.88
CA ILE A 199 -2.57 -14.44 3.51
C ILE A 199 -1.39 -13.97 2.66
N SER A 200 -1.64 -13.76 1.37
CA SER A 200 -0.60 -13.33 0.44
C SER A 200 -0.44 -11.81 0.43
N ASN A 201 -1.53 -11.04 0.27
CA ASN A 201 -1.50 -9.57 0.20
C ASN A 201 -2.40 -8.98 1.28
N ILE A 202 -2.01 -7.82 1.80
CA ILE A 202 -2.83 -7.02 2.71
C ILE A 202 -2.56 -5.55 2.37
N TYR A 203 -3.60 -4.77 2.16
CA TYR A 203 -3.46 -3.33 1.98
C TYR A 203 -4.76 -2.61 2.32
N SER A 204 -4.67 -1.30 2.55
CA SER A 204 -5.83 -0.43 2.62
C SER A 204 -5.72 0.61 1.51
N SER A 205 -6.78 0.75 0.71
CA SER A 205 -6.88 1.81 -0.32
C SER A 205 -7.32 3.16 0.26
N SER A 206 -7.73 3.18 1.52
CA SER A 206 -8.39 4.33 2.16
C SER A 206 -7.51 5.01 3.21
N HIS A 207 -6.70 4.24 3.94
CA HIS A 207 -5.93 4.71 5.08
C HIS A 207 -4.50 4.14 5.04
N LYS A 208 -3.52 4.90 5.53
CA LYS A 208 -2.17 4.38 5.75
C LYS A 208 -2.18 3.49 6.99
N VAL A 209 -1.84 2.21 6.82
CA VAL A 209 -1.91 1.18 7.88
C VAL A 209 -0.55 0.58 8.19
N SER A 210 -0.37 0.18 9.45
CA SER A 210 0.73 -0.70 9.86
C SER A 210 0.29 -2.15 9.73
N ILE A 211 1.06 -2.96 9.01
CA ILE A 211 0.75 -4.37 8.75
C ILE A 211 1.86 -5.23 9.35
N ARG A 212 1.48 -6.18 10.21
CA ARG A 212 2.37 -7.21 10.75
C ARG A 212 1.82 -8.58 10.38
N LYS A 213 2.52 -9.31 9.53
CA LYS A 213 2.25 -10.72 9.27
C LYS A 213 2.94 -11.54 10.36
N GLU A 214 2.16 -12.28 11.15
CA GLU A 214 2.66 -13.08 12.27
C GLU A 214 2.99 -14.51 11.77
N GLU A 215 2.10 -15.11 10.98
CA GLU A 215 2.27 -16.44 10.37
C GLU A 215 1.61 -16.45 8.98
N LYS A 216 1.78 -17.54 8.20
CA LYS A 216 1.19 -17.68 6.86
C LYS A 216 -0.29 -17.29 6.82
N GLY A 217 -1.10 -17.69 7.80
CA GLY A 217 -2.54 -17.36 7.88
C GLY A 217 -2.92 -16.27 8.89
N LYS A 218 -1.95 -15.60 9.53
CA LYS A 218 -2.21 -14.64 10.61
C LYS A 218 -1.59 -13.29 10.35
N ALA A 219 -2.40 -12.24 10.47
CA ALA A 219 -1.92 -10.89 10.35
C ALA A 219 -2.64 -9.92 11.27
N ARG A 220 -1.95 -8.84 11.62
CA ARG A 220 -2.49 -7.70 12.36
C ARG A 220 -2.33 -6.44 11.52
N VAL A 221 -3.42 -5.70 11.37
CA VAL A 221 -3.47 -4.43 10.68
C VAL A 221 -3.93 -3.37 11.67
N SER A 222 -3.20 -2.27 11.79
CA SER A 222 -3.53 -1.19 12.71
C SER A 222 -3.52 0.15 11.99
N PHE A 223 -4.56 0.93 12.24
CA PHE A 223 -4.69 2.35 11.89
C PHE A 223 -4.88 3.15 13.17
N GLU A 224 -4.12 4.22 13.33
CA GLU A 224 -4.24 5.15 14.45
C GLU A 224 -4.13 6.58 13.93
N ALA A 225 -4.97 7.46 14.45
CA ALA A 225 -4.94 8.88 14.14
C ALA A 225 -5.43 9.70 15.34
N ALA A 226 -4.97 10.94 15.43
CA ALA A 226 -5.32 11.85 16.50
C ALA A 226 -5.74 13.22 15.95
N ASN A 227 -6.72 13.84 16.60
CA ASN A 227 -7.30 15.13 16.22
C ASN A 227 -7.77 15.19 14.76
N ILE A 228 -8.46 14.14 14.30
CA ILE A 228 -8.95 14.05 12.93
C ILE A 228 -10.45 14.22 12.84
N LYS A 229 -10.92 14.61 11.66
CA LYS A 229 -12.33 14.56 11.27
C LYS A 229 -12.44 13.56 10.11
N PRO A 230 -12.78 12.27 10.38
CA PRO A 230 -12.85 11.26 9.34
C PRO A 230 -13.82 11.68 8.23
N ASP A 231 -13.46 11.43 6.97
CA ASP A 231 -14.24 11.77 5.78
C ASP A 231 -14.43 10.59 4.83
N LYS A 232 -13.89 9.41 5.18
CA LYS A 232 -13.85 8.20 4.37
C LYS A 232 -14.00 6.96 5.24
N ASP A 233 -14.55 5.91 4.65
CA ASP A 233 -14.62 4.60 5.29
C ASP A 233 -13.25 3.93 5.35
N PHE A 234 -13.05 3.11 6.38
CA PHE A 234 -11.87 2.27 6.46
C PHE A 234 -12.09 1.00 5.65
N ILE A 235 -11.35 0.88 4.54
CA ILE A 235 -11.41 -0.26 3.63
C ILE A 235 -10.13 -1.08 3.77
N LEU A 236 -10.28 -2.37 4.08
CA LEU A 236 -9.18 -3.32 4.16
C LEU A 236 -9.36 -4.42 3.12
N TYR A 237 -8.31 -4.66 2.35
CA TYR A 237 -8.24 -5.76 1.40
C TYR A 237 -7.18 -6.75 1.87
N TYR A 238 -7.48 -8.04 1.76
CA TYR A 238 -6.49 -9.09 1.91
C TYR A 238 -6.80 -10.26 0.98
N SER A 239 -5.75 -10.89 0.44
CA SER A 239 -5.89 -12.01 -0.48
C SER A 239 -5.46 -13.33 0.15
N LEU A 240 -6.14 -14.41 -0.22
CA LEU A 240 -5.90 -15.75 0.28
C LEU A 240 -5.30 -16.61 -0.84
N SER A 241 -4.07 -17.10 -0.69
CA SER A 241 -3.43 -17.96 -1.69
C SER A 241 -2.58 -19.03 -1.03
N GLN A 242 -2.50 -20.23 -1.64
CA GLN A 242 -1.54 -21.26 -1.24
C GLN A 242 -0.21 -21.13 -1.99
N ASP A 243 -0.18 -20.37 -3.08
CA ASP A 243 0.96 -20.24 -3.97
C ASP A 243 2.01 -19.25 -3.45
N ASP A 244 3.26 -19.46 -3.85
CA ASP A 244 4.40 -18.58 -3.54
C ASP A 244 4.28 -17.18 -4.15
N ILE A 245 3.31 -16.95 -5.03
CA ILE A 245 2.98 -15.62 -5.54
C ILE A 245 1.48 -15.40 -5.34
N GLY A 246 1.13 -14.38 -4.55
CA GLY A 246 -0.24 -13.94 -4.41
C GLY A 246 -0.65 -13.12 -5.62
N LEU A 247 -1.30 -13.74 -6.59
CA LEU A 247 -2.00 -13.05 -7.66
C LEU A 247 -3.45 -12.83 -7.25
N SER A 248 -3.92 -11.59 -7.33
CA SER A 248 -5.33 -11.25 -7.24
C SER A 248 -5.69 -10.39 -8.44
N PHE A 249 -6.73 -10.80 -9.14
CA PHE A 249 -7.25 -10.11 -10.29
C PHE A 249 -8.65 -9.62 -9.94
N MET A 250 -9.00 -8.43 -10.42
CA MET A 250 -10.38 -7.95 -10.47
C MET A 250 -10.54 -7.21 -11.77
N SER A 251 -11.68 -7.41 -12.43
CA SER A 251 -12.06 -6.66 -13.62
C SER A 251 -13.44 -6.08 -13.42
N TRP A 252 -13.67 -4.91 -14.01
CA TRP A 252 -14.95 -4.27 -14.14
C TRP A 252 -15.13 -3.91 -15.60
N GLU A 253 -16.31 -4.22 -16.14
CA GLU A 253 -16.67 -3.93 -17.52
C GLU A 253 -17.79 -2.90 -17.52
N GLY A 254 -17.53 -1.76 -18.14
CA GLY A 254 -18.51 -0.72 -18.40
C GLY A 254 -19.04 -0.80 -19.84
N PRO A 255 -20.07 0.00 -20.17
CA PRO A 255 -20.69 0.00 -21.50
C PRO A 255 -19.75 0.41 -22.64
N GLU A 256 -18.72 1.21 -22.35
CA GLU A 256 -17.74 1.70 -23.34
C GLU A 256 -16.31 1.22 -23.06
N ASP A 257 -15.88 1.26 -21.79
CA ASP A 257 -14.54 0.85 -21.35
C ASP A 257 -14.60 -0.13 -20.17
N GLY A 258 -13.56 -0.96 -20.04
CA GLY A 258 -13.33 -1.84 -18.88
C GLY A 258 -12.05 -1.45 -18.12
N TYR A 259 -12.05 -1.68 -16.81
CA TYR A 259 -10.88 -1.51 -15.95
C TYR A 259 -10.52 -2.84 -15.29
N PHE A 260 -9.23 -3.06 -15.04
CA PHE A 260 -8.79 -4.19 -14.22
C PHE A 260 -7.75 -3.75 -13.19
N MET A 261 -7.66 -4.53 -12.12
CA MET A 261 -6.63 -4.43 -11.10
C MET A 261 -5.95 -5.79 -11.00
N LEU A 262 -4.64 -5.80 -11.23
CA LEU A 262 -3.78 -6.95 -10.94
C LEU A 262 -2.91 -6.61 -9.73
N LEU A 263 -3.10 -7.36 -8.65
CA LEU A 263 -2.23 -7.35 -7.50
C LEU A 263 -1.34 -8.57 -7.56
N ALA A 264 -0.07 -8.36 -7.89
CA ALA A 264 0.96 -9.37 -7.74
C ALA A 264 1.78 -9.01 -6.50
N SER A 265 1.79 -9.87 -5.49
CA SER A 265 2.86 -9.80 -4.49
C SER A 265 3.58 -11.12 -4.41
N PRO A 266 4.90 -11.14 -4.66
CA PRO A 266 5.70 -12.31 -4.37
C PRO A 266 5.56 -12.59 -2.87
N SER A 267 5.41 -13.86 -2.50
CA SER A 267 5.42 -14.25 -1.11
C SER A 267 6.72 -13.78 -0.46
N TYR A 268 6.64 -13.42 0.82
CA TYR A 268 7.83 -13.25 1.63
C TYR A 268 8.44 -14.63 1.82
N VAL A 269 9.25 -15.05 0.84
CA VAL A 269 10.11 -16.21 0.99
C VAL A 269 11.02 -15.86 2.16
N SER A 270 10.89 -16.59 3.26
CA SER A 270 11.83 -16.45 4.36
C SER A 270 13.24 -16.55 3.78
N ARG A 271 14.18 -15.69 4.21
CA ARG A 271 15.56 -15.60 3.69
C ARG A 271 16.30 -16.93 3.50
N LYS A 272 15.79 -18.04 4.02
CA LYS A 272 16.43 -19.35 4.06
C LYS A 272 16.19 -20.27 2.86
N GLU A 273 15.21 -20.04 1.97
CA GLU A 273 14.80 -21.13 1.05
C GLU A 273 15.00 -20.92 -0.46
N LYS A 274 15.68 -19.86 -0.92
CA LYS A 274 16.28 -19.87 -2.26
C LYS A 274 17.38 -18.82 -2.36
N ILE A 275 18.62 -19.18 -2.00
CA ILE A 275 19.79 -18.44 -2.49
C ILE A 275 19.83 -18.70 -3.99
N ILE A 276 19.38 -17.74 -4.79
CA ILE A 276 19.56 -17.79 -6.24
C ILE A 276 21.03 -17.48 -6.50
N ASN A 277 21.80 -18.51 -6.83
CA ASN A 277 23.19 -18.33 -7.21
C ASN A 277 23.29 -17.52 -8.49
N LYS A 278 24.31 -16.68 -8.57
CA LYS A 278 24.48 -15.67 -9.61
C LYS A 278 25.83 -15.79 -10.31
N ASN A 279 25.88 -15.30 -11.54
CA ASN A 279 27.11 -15.12 -12.30
C ASN A 279 27.47 -13.63 -12.30
N LEU A 280 28.72 -13.29 -11.96
CA LEU A 280 29.19 -11.91 -11.83
C LEU A 280 30.47 -11.68 -12.64
N ILE A 281 30.42 -10.79 -13.62
CA ILE A 281 31.59 -10.41 -14.42
C ILE A 281 31.93 -8.96 -14.07
N PHE A 282 33.09 -8.74 -13.47
CA PHE A 282 33.61 -7.40 -13.21
C PHE A 282 34.35 -6.91 -14.43
N VAL A 283 34.10 -5.67 -14.84
CA VAL A 283 34.82 -5.01 -15.93
C VAL A 283 35.38 -3.71 -15.38
N LEU A 284 36.68 -3.71 -15.14
CA LEU A 284 37.42 -2.68 -14.41
C LEU A 284 38.27 -1.86 -15.38
N ASP A 285 38.06 -0.55 -15.34
CA ASP A 285 38.90 0.42 -16.03
C ASP A 285 40.19 0.66 -15.22
N SER A 286 41.32 0.42 -15.86
CA SER A 286 42.67 0.70 -15.36
C SER A 286 43.35 1.83 -16.14
N SER A 287 42.60 2.63 -16.89
CA SER A 287 43.14 3.76 -17.65
C SER A 287 43.84 4.79 -16.77
N GLY A 288 44.73 5.60 -17.36
CA GLY A 288 45.48 6.62 -16.62
C GLY A 288 44.62 7.64 -15.86
N SER A 289 43.35 7.88 -16.25
CA SER A 289 42.43 8.75 -15.50
C SER A 289 41.99 8.19 -14.14
N MET A 290 42.07 6.86 -13.99
CA MET A 290 41.76 6.12 -12.78
C MET A 290 42.85 6.24 -11.70
N SER A 291 43.98 6.90 -12.00
CA SER A 291 45.12 6.99 -11.10
C SER A 291 44.80 7.44 -9.67
N GLY A 292 45.57 6.88 -8.72
CA GLY A 292 45.50 7.23 -7.31
C GLY A 292 44.26 6.69 -6.61
N ARG A 293 43.32 7.58 -6.23
CA ARG A 293 42.21 7.18 -5.35
C ARG A 293 41.15 6.33 -6.06
N LYS A 294 40.89 6.57 -7.35
CA LYS A 294 39.78 5.92 -8.06
C LYS A 294 40.06 4.44 -8.28
N ILE A 295 41.23 4.09 -8.81
CA ILE A 295 41.66 2.71 -9.00
C ILE A 295 41.73 1.96 -7.67
N ARG A 296 42.21 2.59 -6.60
CA ARG A 296 42.21 1.99 -5.26
C ARG A 296 40.79 1.66 -4.78
N GLN A 297 39.85 2.58 -4.95
CA GLN A 297 38.44 2.37 -4.58
C GLN A 297 37.78 1.29 -5.43
N ALA A 298 38.04 1.25 -6.73
CA ALA A 298 37.54 0.20 -7.62
C ALA A 298 38.06 -1.18 -7.21
N LYS A 299 39.36 -1.31 -6.96
CA LYS A 299 40.00 -2.53 -6.44
C LYS A 299 39.39 -2.93 -5.08
N GLU A 300 39.24 -2.01 -4.14
CA GLU A 300 38.59 -2.28 -2.83
C GLU A 300 37.15 -2.77 -2.97
N ALA A 301 36.35 -2.19 -3.89
CA ALA A 301 34.98 -2.61 -4.14
C ALA A 301 34.93 -4.05 -4.69
N VAL A 302 35.78 -4.38 -5.66
CA VAL A 302 35.85 -5.74 -6.21
C VAL A 302 36.31 -6.75 -5.16
N ARG A 303 37.34 -6.41 -4.36
CA ARG A 303 37.76 -7.26 -3.23
C ARG A 303 36.63 -7.48 -2.24
N PHE A 304 35.85 -6.44 -1.92
CA PHE A 304 34.71 -6.58 -1.02
C PHE A 304 33.67 -7.55 -1.58
N VAL A 305 33.27 -7.40 -2.84
CA VAL A 305 32.25 -8.28 -3.43
C VAL A 305 32.73 -9.72 -3.53
N ILE A 306 33.94 -9.97 -4.05
CA ILE A 306 34.47 -11.33 -4.24
C ILE A 306 34.58 -12.08 -2.91
N ASN A 307 34.98 -11.41 -1.82
CA ASN A 307 35.05 -12.03 -0.49
C ASN A 307 33.69 -12.32 0.15
N HIS A 308 32.58 -11.81 -0.42
CA HIS A 308 31.21 -12.01 0.10
C HIS A 308 30.32 -12.80 -0.89
N LEU A 309 30.91 -13.42 -1.91
CA LEU A 309 30.19 -14.35 -2.79
C LEU A 309 29.86 -15.66 -2.06
N ASP A 310 28.74 -16.28 -2.42
CA ASP A 310 28.41 -17.64 -2.00
C ASP A 310 29.28 -18.62 -2.81
N GLU A 311 29.71 -19.75 -2.22
CA GLU A 311 30.61 -20.71 -2.87
C GLU A 311 30.07 -21.26 -4.21
N LYS A 312 28.75 -21.24 -4.40
CA LYS A 312 28.08 -21.69 -5.64
C LYS A 312 27.89 -20.58 -6.66
N ASP A 313 28.18 -19.32 -6.32
CA ASP A 313 28.25 -18.22 -7.29
C ASP A 313 29.44 -18.44 -8.24
N LYS A 314 29.34 -17.86 -9.43
CA LYS A 314 30.45 -17.83 -10.40
C LYS A 314 30.86 -16.41 -10.69
N PHE A 315 32.13 -16.20 -11.02
CA PHE A 315 32.63 -14.88 -11.36
C PHE A 315 33.81 -14.88 -12.33
N SER A 316 34.07 -13.74 -12.96
CA SER A 316 35.33 -13.43 -13.65
C SER A 316 35.63 -11.93 -13.55
N ILE A 317 36.85 -11.52 -13.88
CA ILE A 317 37.30 -10.14 -13.89
C ILE A 317 37.94 -9.85 -15.24
N VAL A 318 37.53 -8.76 -15.84
CA VAL A 318 38.08 -8.15 -17.05
C VAL A 318 38.70 -6.82 -16.61
N ASP A 319 40.00 -6.67 -16.80
CA ASP A 319 40.70 -5.40 -16.68
C ASP A 319 40.88 -4.79 -18.08
N PHE A 320 40.77 -3.47 -18.20
CA PHE A 320 40.96 -2.82 -19.49
C PHE A 320 41.58 -1.43 -19.39
N ASP A 321 42.50 -1.16 -20.32
CA ASP A 321 43.16 0.12 -20.55
C ASP A 321 43.32 0.35 -22.08
N ASP A 322 44.54 0.34 -22.61
CA ASP A 322 44.82 0.18 -24.04
C ASP A 322 44.45 -1.24 -24.53
N GLY A 323 44.55 -2.23 -23.65
CA GLY A 323 44.24 -3.63 -23.90
C GLY A 323 43.05 -4.13 -23.09
N VAL A 324 42.86 -5.45 -23.14
CA VAL A 324 41.89 -6.16 -22.31
C VAL A 324 42.55 -7.40 -21.75
N ASP A 325 42.70 -7.43 -20.43
CA ASP A 325 43.24 -8.57 -19.70
C ASP A 325 42.13 -9.26 -18.90
N VAL A 326 42.17 -10.59 -18.85
CA VAL A 326 41.15 -11.38 -18.18
C VAL A 326 41.77 -12.26 -17.10
N PHE A 327 41.19 -12.23 -15.91
CA PHE A 327 41.57 -13.13 -14.83
C PHE A 327 41.39 -14.60 -15.23
N ALA A 328 40.26 -14.91 -15.89
CA ALA A 328 39.92 -16.23 -16.37
C ALA A 328 39.18 -16.11 -17.72
N SER A 329 39.42 -17.06 -18.62
CA SER A 329 38.77 -17.11 -19.94
C SER A 329 37.27 -17.39 -19.87
N GLU A 330 36.80 -17.98 -18.77
CA GLU A 330 35.40 -18.29 -18.49
C GLU A 330 35.08 -17.90 -17.04
N ILE A 331 33.79 -17.83 -16.70
CA ILE A 331 33.37 -17.62 -15.31
C ILE A 331 33.69 -18.85 -14.46
N VAL A 332 34.30 -18.64 -13.29
CA VAL A 332 34.75 -19.70 -12.39
C VAL A 332 33.99 -19.68 -11.08
N PRO A 333 33.81 -20.82 -10.38
CA PRO A 333 33.17 -20.85 -9.06
C PRO A 333 33.91 -19.99 -8.02
N ALA A 334 33.17 -19.36 -7.11
CA ALA A 334 33.69 -18.57 -5.99
C ALA A 334 34.22 -19.43 -4.83
N ASN A 335 35.06 -20.43 -5.15
CA ASN A 335 35.77 -21.22 -4.15
C ASN A 335 37.02 -20.47 -3.64
N SER A 336 37.58 -20.90 -2.50
CA SER A 336 38.71 -20.22 -1.86
C SER A 336 39.96 -20.13 -2.74
N GLU A 337 40.18 -21.09 -3.64
CA GLU A 337 41.33 -21.09 -4.56
C GLU A 337 41.18 -19.99 -5.61
N ASN A 338 40.03 -19.94 -6.28
CA ASN A 338 39.74 -18.94 -7.31
C ASN A 338 39.66 -17.53 -6.71
N ILE A 339 39.07 -17.37 -5.52
CA ILE A 339 39.07 -16.11 -4.79
C ILE A 339 40.50 -15.62 -4.56
N LYS A 340 41.39 -16.49 -4.08
CA LYS A 340 42.79 -16.11 -3.83
C LYS A 340 43.52 -15.67 -5.11
N LYS A 341 43.33 -16.40 -6.22
CA LYS A 341 43.92 -16.03 -7.52
C LYS A 341 43.34 -14.72 -8.05
N ALA A 342 42.03 -14.51 -7.90
CA ALA A 342 41.37 -13.28 -8.31
C ALA A 342 41.83 -12.06 -7.51
N LEU A 343 42.02 -12.20 -6.19
CA LEU A 343 42.56 -11.12 -5.36
C LEU A 343 43.97 -10.74 -5.80
N PHE A 344 44.81 -11.73 -6.13
CA PHE A 344 46.14 -11.49 -6.70
C PHE A 344 46.06 -10.74 -8.04
N PHE A 345 45.19 -11.18 -8.96
CA PHE A 345 44.95 -10.46 -10.23
C PHE A 345 44.54 -9.00 -9.99
N VAL A 346 43.61 -8.76 -9.07
CA VAL A 346 43.18 -7.40 -8.70
C VAL A 346 44.33 -6.59 -8.13
N ASP A 347 45.20 -7.19 -7.31
CA ASP A 347 46.36 -6.53 -6.71
C ASP A 347 47.37 -6.05 -7.76
N GLU A 348 47.55 -6.80 -8.84
CA GLU A 348 48.48 -6.49 -9.95
C GLU A 348 47.94 -5.45 -10.95
N ILE A 349 46.66 -5.09 -10.91
CA ILE A 349 46.11 -4.03 -11.78
C ILE A 349 46.81 -2.68 -11.47
N GLU A 350 47.50 -2.12 -12.45
CA GLU A 350 48.15 -0.80 -12.40
C GLU A 350 47.44 0.18 -13.32
N ASP A 351 47.38 1.45 -12.93
CA ASP A 351 46.79 2.48 -13.79
C ASP A 351 47.72 2.88 -14.94
N SER A 352 47.31 2.62 -16.18
CA SER A 352 48.13 2.80 -17.37
C SER A 352 47.26 3.07 -18.61
N GLY A 353 47.83 3.66 -19.66
CA GLY A 353 47.19 3.67 -20.99
C GLY A 353 45.90 4.48 -21.15
N GLY A 354 45.22 4.21 -22.26
CA GLY A 354 43.92 4.71 -22.66
C GLY A 354 42.75 3.83 -22.19
N THR A 355 41.62 3.86 -22.90
CA THR A 355 40.33 3.33 -22.40
C THR A 355 39.61 2.56 -23.53
N ASN A 356 39.80 1.24 -23.61
CA ASN A 356 39.23 0.34 -24.62
C ASN A 356 37.90 -0.31 -24.16
N ILE A 357 36.86 0.51 -24.02
CA ILE A 357 35.54 0.07 -23.51
C ILE A 357 34.88 -0.99 -24.41
N ASN A 358 35.00 -0.86 -25.73
CA ASN A 358 34.33 -1.74 -26.68
C ASN A 358 34.75 -3.19 -26.48
N ASP A 359 36.07 -3.44 -26.49
CA ASP A 359 36.59 -4.79 -26.45
C ASP A 359 36.40 -5.41 -25.06
N ALA A 360 36.49 -4.61 -24.00
CA ALA A 360 36.22 -5.04 -22.63
C ALA A 360 34.78 -5.54 -22.46
N LEU A 361 33.80 -4.80 -22.99
CA LEU A 361 32.39 -5.18 -22.93
C LEU A 361 32.08 -6.39 -23.82
N ILE A 362 32.65 -6.47 -25.02
CA ILE A 362 32.54 -7.66 -25.87
C ILE A 362 33.11 -8.89 -25.16
N GLN A 363 34.27 -8.74 -24.51
CA GLN A 363 34.91 -9.82 -23.78
C GLN A 363 34.07 -10.29 -22.59
N ALA A 364 33.49 -9.36 -21.84
CA ALA A 364 32.56 -9.67 -20.75
C ALA A 364 31.28 -10.38 -21.25
N LEU A 365 30.70 -9.91 -22.36
CA LEU A 365 29.50 -10.51 -22.94
C LEU A 365 29.73 -11.96 -23.39
N LYS A 366 30.92 -12.28 -23.92
CA LYS A 366 31.29 -13.68 -24.29
C LYS A 366 31.28 -14.64 -23.09
N MET A 367 31.47 -14.12 -21.88
CA MET A 367 31.48 -14.90 -20.65
C MET A 367 30.08 -15.13 -20.05
N ILE A 368 29.03 -14.50 -20.60
CA ILE A 368 27.67 -14.70 -20.11
C ILE A 368 27.20 -16.12 -20.46
N GLU A 369 26.91 -16.91 -19.43
CA GLU A 369 26.18 -18.17 -19.57
C GLU A 369 24.67 -17.91 -19.63
N VAL A 370 23.98 -18.50 -20.62
CA VAL A 370 22.51 -18.53 -20.70
C VAL A 370 22.01 -19.70 -19.85
N GLY A 371 21.17 -19.42 -18.84
CA GLY A 371 20.61 -20.47 -17.97
C GLY A 371 19.67 -19.92 -16.91
N GLU A 372 19.35 -20.76 -15.93
CA GLU A 372 18.43 -20.41 -14.82
C GLU A 372 19.04 -19.41 -13.81
N ARG A 373 20.37 -19.22 -13.84
CA ARG A 373 21.08 -18.30 -12.95
C ARG A 373 21.13 -16.90 -13.59
N PRO A 374 20.78 -15.84 -12.85
CA PRO A 374 20.96 -14.49 -13.36
C PRO A 374 22.46 -14.15 -13.52
N SER A 375 22.78 -13.54 -14.65
CA SER A 375 24.12 -13.06 -14.98
C SER A 375 24.17 -11.54 -14.93
N TYR A 376 25.20 -10.99 -14.28
CA TYR A 376 25.39 -9.55 -14.09
C TYR A 376 26.78 -9.14 -14.57
N ILE A 377 26.86 -8.04 -15.33
CA ILE A 377 28.11 -7.34 -15.64
C ILE A 377 28.17 -6.08 -14.77
N LEU A 378 29.23 -5.94 -13.97
CA LEU A 378 29.53 -4.73 -13.22
C LEU A 378 30.66 -3.99 -13.92
N PHE A 379 30.28 -2.98 -14.71
CA PHE A 379 31.20 -2.12 -15.45
C PHE A 379 31.55 -0.86 -14.63
N LEU A 380 32.85 -0.60 -14.45
CA LEU A 380 33.40 0.46 -13.62
C LEU A 380 34.44 1.25 -14.42
N THR A 381 34.14 2.50 -14.76
CA THR A 381 35.00 3.43 -15.52
C THR A 381 34.81 4.86 -15.03
N ASP A 382 35.82 5.72 -15.22
CA ASP A 382 35.72 7.17 -15.01
C ASP A 382 35.86 7.99 -16.30
N GLY A 383 36.01 7.31 -17.44
CA GLY A 383 36.41 7.89 -18.71
C GLY A 383 35.45 7.61 -19.86
N LEU A 384 35.77 8.22 -21.00
CA LEU A 384 35.17 7.94 -22.30
C LEU A 384 36.09 7.00 -23.08
N PRO A 385 35.58 6.24 -24.07
CA PRO A 385 36.43 5.35 -24.85
C PRO A 385 37.45 6.17 -25.67
N THR A 386 38.73 5.83 -25.54
CA THR A 386 39.83 6.53 -26.22
C THR A 386 40.67 5.60 -27.11
N VAL A 387 40.50 4.28 -26.94
CA VAL A 387 41.23 3.23 -27.68
C VAL A 387 40.24 2.30 -28.36
N GLY A 388 40.61 1.78 -29.53
CA GLY A 388 39.75 0.92 -30.34
C GLY A 388 38.56 1.69 -30.92
N ILE A 389 37.36 1.13 -30.77
CA ILE A 389 36.11 1.76 -31.20
C ILE A 389 35.68 2.78 -30.14
N THR A 390 35.68 4.05 -30.50
CA THR A 390 35.36 5.18 -29.60
C THR A 390 33.97 5.78 -29.82
N GLY A 391 33.34 5.52 -30.96
CA GLY A 391 32.02 6.01 -31.28
C GLY A 391 30.94 5.30 -30.45
N THR A 392 30.29 6.02 -29.53
CA THR A 392 29.27 5.43 -28.63
C THR A 392 28.15 4.68 -29.36
N ALA A 393 27.70 5.18 -30.52
CA ALA A 393 26.67 4.50 -31.33
C ALA A 393 27.15 3.15 -31.89
N GLU A 394 28.42 3.06 -32.27
CA GLU A 394 29.03 1.84 -32.78
C GLU A 394 29.26 0.82 -31.65
N ILE A 395 29.73 1.29 -30.50
CA ILE A 395 29.85 0.46 -29.28
C ILE A 395 28.49 -0.13 -28.89
N LEU A 396 27.43 0.69 -28.85
CA LEU A 396 26.08 0.21 -28.53
C LEU A 396 25.59 -0.84 -29.53
N LYS A 397 25.85 -0.63 -30.83
CA LYS A 397 25.52 -1.61 -31.87
C LYS A 397 26.25 -2.94 -31.66
N ASN A 398 27.53 -2.91 -31.30
CA ASN A 398 28.32 -4.11 -31.05
C ASN A 398 27.85 -4.89 -29.80
N ILE A 399 27.31 -4.20 -28.80
CA ILE A 399 26.88 -4.79 -27.53
C ILE A 399 25.45 -5.34 -27.60
N ILE A 400 24.54 -4.61 -28.26
CA ILE A 400 23.10 -4.90 -28.24
C ILE A 400 22.68 -5.82 -29.40
N GLY A 401 23.44 -5.82 -30.51
CA GLY A 401 23.08 -6.52 -31.75
C GLY A 401 22.25 -5.66 -32.69
#